data_AF-A0A7V6RIR4-F1
#
_entry.id   AF-A0A7V6RIR4-F1
#
_cell.length_a   1.000
_cell.length_b   1.000
_cell.length_c   1.000
_cell.angle_alpha   90.00
_cell.angle_beta   90.00
_cell.angle_gamma   90.00
#
_symmetry.space_group_name_H-M   'P 1'
#
loop_
_entity.id
_entity.type
_entity.pdbx_description
1 polymer ?
#
loop_
_entity_poly.entity_id
_entity_poly.type
_entity_poly.pdbx_seq_one_letter_code
_entity_poly.pdbx_strand_id
1 'polypeptide(L)'
;MKTLKRTLNINYKYRYKNIIKIGRTHTMDAVPLALGQEFSGYVSQLEHNIQKLEHSLDHLSELPIGGTVVGTGLNAPKTFDVIVCKKIAEFTGLPFKPAKNKFEGISTRDAIVSA
;
A
#
# COMPACT_ATOMS: atom_id res chain seq x y z
N MET A 1 -5.01 -5.79 -7.76
CA MET A 1 -5.88 -5.90 -6.55
C MET A 1 -7.24 -5.22 -6.70
N LYS A 2 -7.34 -3.98 -7.20
CA LYS A 2 -8.63 -3.25 -7.33
C LYS A 2 -9.67 -3.99 -8.20
N THR A 3 -9.27 -4.54 -9.34
CA THR A 3 -10.14 -5.37 -10.20
C THR A 3 -10.66 -6.61 -9.48
N LEU A 4 -9.77 -7.35 -8.81
CA LEU A 4 -10.15 -8.53 -8.03
C LEU A 4 -11.15 -8.17 -6.92
N LYS A 5 -10.89 -7.10 -6.14
CA LYS A 5 -11.81 -6.61 -5.11
C LYS A 5 -13.18 -6.30 -5.73
N ARG A 6 -13.22 -5.58 -6.85
CA ARG A 6 -14.47 -5.24 -7.55
C ARG A 6 -15.24 -6.48 -7.98
N THR A 7 -14.57 -7.46 -8.59
CA THR A 7 -15.20 -8.70 -9.05
C THR A 7 -15.79 -9.49 -7.88
N LEU A 8 -15.04 -9.68 -6.79
CA LEU A 8 -15.55 -10.36 -5.60
C LEU A 8 -16.69 -9.59 -4.94
N ASN A 9 -16.62 -8.25 -4.93
CA ASN A 9 -17.67 -7.38 -4.39
C ASN A 9 -19.00 -7.56 -5.12
N ILE A 10 -18.98 -7.55 -6.45
CA ILE A 10 -20.18 -7.81 -7.28
C ILE A 10 -20.73 -9.21 -6.99
N ASN A 11 -19.86 -10.23 -6.96
CA ASN A 11 -20.28 -11.60 -6.75
C ASN A 11 -20.95 -11.82 -5.39
N TYR A 12 -20.35 -11.35 -4.29
CA TYR A 12 -20.92 -11.60 -2.97
C TYR A 12 -22.23 -10.83 -2.75
N LYS A 13 -22.35 -9.61 -3.29
CA LYS A 13 -23.56 -8.78 -3.15
C LYS A 13 -24.75 -9.30 -3.95
N TYR A 14 -24.53 -9.75 -5.18
CA TYR A 14 -25.62 -10.01 -6.11
C TYR A 14 -25.78 -11.48 -6.49
N ARG A 15 -24.70 -12.26 -6.55
CA ARG A 15 -24.76 -13.66 -6.99
C ARG A 15 -24.86 -14.64 -5.84
N TYR A 16 -24.20 -14.35 -4.70
CA TYR A 16 -24.05 -15.31 -3.60
C TYR A 16 -24.83 -14.97 -2.33
N LYS A 17 -25.51 -13.81 -2.30
CA LYS A 17 -26.21 -13.30 -1.11
C LYS A 17 -27.25 -14.28 -0.55
N ASN A 18 -27.95 -15.00 -1.42
CA ASN A 18 -29.06 -15.87 -1.04
C ASN A 18 -28.69 -17.37 -1.05
N ILE A 19 -27.42 -17.71 -1.31
CA ILE A 19 -26.97 -19.11 -1.33
C ILE A 19 -26.53 -19.47 0.08
N ILE A 20 -27.29 -20.33 0.77
CA ILE A 20 -26.93 -20.83 2.10
C ILE A 20 -26.06 -22.08 1.98
N LYS A 21 -24.99 -22.16 2.76
CA LYS A 21 -24.07 -23.30 2.84
C LYS A 21 -23.73 -23.64 4.28
N ILE A 22 -23.17 -24.84 4.49
CA ILE A 22 -22.59 -25.23 5.78
C ILE A 22 -21.26 -24.48 6.00
N GLY A 23 -21.09 -23.89 7.17
CA GLY A 23 -19.80 -23.35 7.62
C GLY A 23 -18.83 -24.46 7.98
N ARG A 24 -17.53 -24.16 7.95
CA ARG A 24 -16.50 -25.09 8.44
C ARG A 24 -15.52 -24.40 9.38
N THR A 25 -15.28 -25.03 10.53
CA THR A 25 -14.22 -24.67 11.47
C THR A 25 -13.40 -25.92 11.74
N HIS A 26 -12.06 -25.79 11.82
CA HIS A 26 -11.16 -26.96 11.87
C HIS A 26 -11.45 -27.99 10.76
N THR A 27 -11.91 -27.54 9.59
CA THR A 27 -12.38 -28.37 8.45
C THR A 27 -13.60 -29.27 8.71
N MET A 28 -14.23 -29.18 9.88
CA MET A 28 -15.45 -29.91 10.25
C MET A 28 -16.69 -29.04 10.05
N ASP A 29 -17.85 -29.67 9.88
CA ASP A 29 -19.13 -28.96 9.71
C ASP A 29 -19.49 -28.13 10.95
N ALA A 30 -20.00 -26.93 10.72
CA ALA A 30 -20.39 -25.97 11.76
C ALA A 30 -21.83 -25.46 11.52
N VAL A 31 -22.13 -24.22 11.90
CA VAL A 31 -23.45 -23.61 11.64
C VAL A 31 -23.55 -23.04 10.21
N PRO A 32 -24.76 -22.95 9.62
CA PRO A 32 -24.95 -22.38 8.29
C PRO A 32 -24.62 -20.88 8.20
N LEU A 33 -24.20 -20.45 7.00
CA LEU A 33 -24.03 -19.05 6.62
C LEU A 33 -24.34 -18.87 5.12
N ALA A 34 -24.56 -17.64 4.68
CA ALA A 34 -24.63 -17.34 3.26
C ALA A 34 -23.24 -17.35 2.63
N LEU A 35 -23.10 -17.90 1.42
CA LEU A 35 -21.87 -17.85 0.62
C LEU A 35 -21.41 -16.39 0.41
N GLY A 36 -22.36 -15.46 0.30
CA GLY A 36 -22.08 -14.03 0.26
C GLY A 36 -21.38 -13.49 1.52
N GLN A 37 -21.68 -14.03 2.71
CA GLN A 37 -21.01 -13.64 3.95
C GLN A 37 -19.55 -14.10 3.95
N GLU A 38 -19.27 -15.34 3.52
CA GLU A 38 -17.90 -15.87 3.38
C GLU A 38 -17.07 -15.00 2.42
N PHE A 39 -17.62 -14.68 1.24
CA PHE A 39 -16.93 -13.84 0.25
C PHE A 39 -16.77 -12.38 0.70
N SER A 40 -17.66 -11.88 1.57
CA SER A 40 -17.47 -10.55 2.17
C SER A 40 -16.21 -10.50 3.03
N GLY A 41 -15.81 -11.61 3.66
CA GLY A 41 -14.54 -11.74 4.35
C GLY A 41 -13.35 -11.56 3.41
N TYR A 42 -13.37 -12.21 2.24
CA TYR A 42 -12.30 -12.06 1.23
C TYR A 42 -12.20 -10.63 0.70
N VAL A 43 -13.34 -9.96 0.49
CA VAL A 43 -13.36 -8.56 0.07
C VAL A 43 -12.76 -7.65 1.14
N SER A 44 -13.08 -7.88 2.41
CA SER A 44 -12.52 -7.13 3.54
C SER A 44 -11.00 -7.30 3.64
N GLN A 45 -10.48 -8.53 3.46
CA GLN A 45 -9.03 -8.78 3.41
C GLN A 45 -8.35 -7.97 2.30
N LEU A 46 -8.93 -7.94 1.10
CA LEU A 46 -8.39 -7.17 -0.02
C LEU A 46 -8.45 -5.65 0.25
N GLU A 47 -9.48 -5.18 0.93
CA GLU A 47 -9.62 -3.77 1.31
C GLU A 47 -8.52 -3.34 2.28
N HIS A 48 -8.31 -4.10 3.35
CA HIS A 48 -7.22 -3.83 4.29
C HIS A 48 -5.84 -3.92 3.63
N ASN A 49 -5.62 -4.87 2.72
CA ASN A 49 -4.35 -4.98 2.03
C ASN A 49 -4.10 -3.80 1.07
N ILE A 50 -5.13 -3.30 0.39
CA ILE A 50 -5.01 -2.08 -0.42
C ILE A 50 -4.65 -0.88 0.45
N GLN A 51 -5.30 -0.72 1.60
CA GLN A 51 -4.98 0.36 2.54
C GLN A 51 -3.54 0.29 3.04
N LYS A 52 -3.05 -0.91 3.37
CA LYS A 52 -1.64 -1.11 3.78
C LYS A 52 -0.66 -0.67 2.69
N LEU A 53 -0.92 -1.07 1.44
CA LEU A 53 -0.10 -0.65 0.30
C LEU A 53 -0.17 0.87 0.11
N GLU A 54 -1.35 1.48 0.18
CA GLU A 54 -1.50 2.93 0.04
C GLU A 54 -0.77 3.69 1.16
N HIS A 55 -0.73 3.15 2.38
CA HIS A 55 0.05 3.73 3.48
C HIS A 55 1.57 3.57 3.30
N SER A 56 2.05 2.44 2.75
CA SER A 56 3.49 2.26 2.54
C SER A 56 4.07 3.20 1.48
N LEU A 57 3.23 3.66 0.53
CA LEU A 57 3.64 4.62 -0.48
C LEU A 57 4.12 5.96 0.10
N ASP A 58 3.62 6.39 1.26
CA ASP A 58 4.03 7.67 1.84
C ASP A 58 5.52 7.66 2.22
N HIS A 59 5.98 6.58 2.87
CA HIS A 59 7.39 6.42 3.24
C HIS A 59 8.26 6.15 2.00
N LEU A 60 7.78 5.32 1.05
CA LEU A 60 8.48 5.07 -0.22
C LEU A 60 8.64 6.32 -1.10
N SER A 61 7.78 7.34 -0.91
CA SER A 61 7.86 8.60 -1.65
C SER A 61 8.97 9.54 -1.15
N GLU A 62 9.58 9.24 0.00
CA GLU A 62 10.66 10.03 0.59
C GLU A 62 11.99 9.74 -0.12
N LEU A 63 12.56 10.78 -0.75
CA LEU A 63 13.82 10.67 -1.47
C LEU A 63 14.98 11.30 -0.68
N PRO A 64 16.05 10.55 -0.37
CA PRO A 64 17.23 11.10 0.30
C PRO A 64 18.14 11.90 -0.64
N ILE A 65 17.67 12.22 -1.85
CA ILE A 65 18.38 13.06 -2.81
C ILE A 65 18.73 14.42 -2.19
N GLY A 66 19.91 14.95 -2.55
CA GLY A 66 20.50 16.11 -1.89
C GLY A 66 21.25 15.79 -0.59
N GLY A 67 21.17 14.56 -0.06
CA GLY A 67 22.05 14.09 1.02
C GLY A 67 23.51 13.89 0.57
N THR A 68 23.75 13.80 -0.73
CA THR A 68 25.08 13.59 -1.37
C THR A 68 25.74 12.28 -0.89
N VAL A 69 26.98 12.33 -0.41
CA VAL A 69 27.76 11.11 -0.10
C VAL A 69 27.30 10.48 1.21
N VAL A 70 27.09 11.28 2.26
CA VAL A 70 26.89 10.79 3.63
C VAL A 70 25.65 11.37 4.33
N GLY A 71 24.80 12.11 3.63
CA GLY A 71 23.58 12.72 4.18
C GLY A 71 23.71 14.19 4.60
N THR A 72 24.92 14.75 4.64
CA THR A 72 25.16 16.15 5.04
C THR A 72 24.74 17.18 3.99
N GLY A 73 24.61 16.76 2.73
CA GLY A 73 24.36 17.65 1.60
C GLY A 73 25.56 18.51 1.17
N LEU A 74 26.77 18.15 1.57
CA LEU A 74 27.98 18.85 1.12
C LEU A 74 28.06 18.82 -0.42
N ASN A 75 28.25 19.99 -1.04
CA ASN A 75 28.23 20.23 -2.49
C ASN A 75 26.84 20.19 -3.16
N ALA A 76 25.74 19.98 -2.42
CA ALA A 76 24.41 20.24 -2.95
C ALA A 76 24.06 21.72 -2.78
N PRO A 77 23.58 22.41 -3.83
CA PRO A 77 23.02 23.76 -3.69
C PRO A 77 21.88 23.76 -2.66
N LYS A 78 21.68 24.90 -1.99
CA LYS A 78 20.48 25.09 -1.15
C LYS A 78 19.22 24.80 -1.99
N THR A 79 18.24 24.15 -1.37
CA THR A 79 16.94 23.75 -1.95
C THR A 79 17.00 22.73 -3.11
N PHE A 80 18.16 22.15 -3.41
CA PHE A 80 18.33 21.16 -4.47
C PHE A 80 17.36 19.98 -4.34
N ASP A 81 17.19 19.42 -3.15
CA ASP A 81 16.32 18.27 -2.90
C ASP A 81 14.84 18.58 -3.17
N VAL A 82 14.35 19.74 -2.73
CA VAL A 82 12.98 20.20 -2.98
C VAL A 82 12.74 20.35 -4.49
N ILE A 83 13.67 20.99 -5.21
CA ILE A 83 13.54 21.24 -6.65
C ILE A 83 13.54 19.92 -7.42
N VAL A 84 14.46 19.01 -7.09
CA VAL A 84 14.58 17.73 -7.79
C VAL A 84 13.38 16.84 -7.49
N CYS A 85 12.93 16.73 -6.24
CA CYS A 85 11.73 15.96 -5.90
C CYS A 85 10.50 16.50 -6.65
N LYS A 86 10.35 17.83 -6.71
CA LYS A 86 9.28 18.47 -7.49
C LYS A 86 9.36 18.10 -8.97
N LYS A 87 10.56 18.12 -9.57
CA LYS A 87 10.75 17.75 -10.98
C LYS A 87 10.45 16.27 -11.25
N ILE A 88 10.85 15.38 -10.35
CA ILE A 88 10.51 13.95 -10.44
C ILE A 88 9.00 13.74 -10.29
N ALA A 89 8.36 14.44 -9.35
CA ALA A 89 6.91 14.40 -9.16
C ALA A 89 6.15 14.91 -10.40
N GLU A 90 6.57 16.03 -10.99
CA GLU A 90 6.02 16.56 -12.25
C GLU A 90 6.18 15.56 -13.41
N PHE A 91 7.34 14.91 -13.52
CA PHE A 91 7.63 13.97 -14.60
C PHE A 91 6.86 12.65 -14.48
N THR A 92 6.72 12.12 -13.26
CA THR A 92 6.11 10.81 -13.00
C THR A 92 4.61 10.88 -12.69
N GLY A 93 4.11 12.04 -12.27
CA GLY A 93 2.78 12.18 -11.69
C GLY A 93 2.62 11.56 -10.30
N LEU A 94 3.72 11.20 -9.64
CA LEU A 94 3.73 10.58 -8.30
C LEU A 94 4.20 11.58 -7.23
N PRO A 95 3.71 11.48 -5.97
CA PRO A 95 3.91 12.50 -4.95
C PRO A 95 5.28 12.40 -4.23
N PHE A 96 6.38 12.37 -4.98
CA PHE A 96 7.73 12.30 -4.40
C PHE A 96 8.06 13.55 -3.58
N LYS A 97 8.70 13.36 -2.43
CA LYS A 97 9.06 14.42 -1.48
C LYS A 97 10.46 14.22 -0.92
N PRO A 98 11.15 15.28 -0.47
CA PRO A 98 12.43 15.12 0.19
C PRO A 98 12.29 14.30 1.48
N ALA A 99 13.16 13.32 1.69
CA ALA A 99 13.22 12.57 2.94
C ALA A 99 13.52 13.50 4.13
N LYS A 100 12.83 13.26 5.25
CA LYS A 100 12.98 14.06 6.49
C LYS A 100 14.38 13.98 7.07
N ASN A 101 15.02 12.83 6.96
CA ASN A 101 16.39 12.59 7.40
C ASN A 101 17.17 11.89 6.29
N LYS A 102 18.19 12.56 5.75
CA LYS A 102 18.99 12.00 4.64
C LYS A 102 19.94 10.89 5.09
N PHE A 103 20.35 10.86 6.36
CA PHE A 103 21.21 9.80 6.89
C PHE A 103 20.46 8.47 6.94
N GLU A 104 19.23 8.48 7.44
CA GLU A 104 18.36 7.30 7.46
C GLU A 104 18.14 6.76 6.05
N GLY A 105 17.62 7.58 5.13
CA GLY A 105 17.31 7.12 3.77
C GLY A 105 18.52 6.69 2.92
N ILE A 106 19.76 7.04 3.30
CA ILE A 106 20.98 6.53 2.65
C ILE A 106 21.50 5.26 3.33
N SER A 107 21.43 5.19 4.66
CA SER A 107 22.05 4.11 5.44
C SER A 107 21.19 2.84 5.52
N THR A 108 19.87 2.97 5.47
CA THR A 108 18.93 1.84 5.54
C THR A 108 17.92 1.89 4.39
N ARG A 109 17.08 0.85 4.32
CA ARG A 109 15.99 0.76 3.34
C ARG A 109 14.70 0.31 4.03
N ASP A 110 14.42 0.91 5.18
CA ASP A 110 13.32 0.50 6.05
C ASP A 110 11.95 0.78 5.41
N ALA A 111 11.87 1.83 4.58
CA ALA A 111 10.73 2.10 3.72
C ALA A 111 10.39 0.92 2.79
N ILE A 112 11.39 0.19 2.30
CA ILE A 112 11.19 -0.97 1.41
C ILE A 112 10.81 -2.21 2.22
N VAL A 113 11.43 -2.41 3.38
CA VAL A 113 11.13 -3.56 4.26
C VAL A 113 9.71 -3.50 4.82
N SER A 114 9.22 -2.29 5.11
CA SER A 114 7.87 -2.06 5.64
C SER A 114 6.75 -2.03 4.59
N ALA A 115 7.10 -2.10 3.30
CA ALA A 115 6.17 -1.90 2.19
C ALA A 115 5.33 -3.12 1.78
#